data_AF-A0A660URX8-F1
#
_entry.id   AF-A0A660URX8-F1
#
_cell.length_a   1.000
_cell.length_b   1.000
_cell.length_c   1.000
_cell.angle_alpha   90.00
_cell.angle_beta   90.00
_cell.angle_gamma   90.00
#
_symmetry.space_group_name_H-M   'P 1'
#
loop_
_entity.id
_entity.type
_entity.pdbx_description
1 polymer ?
#
loop_
_entity_poly.entity_id
_entity_poly.type
_entity_poly.pdbx_seq_one_letter_code
_entity_poly.pdbx_strand_id
1 'polypeptide(L)'
;MTPYQIAIEFERQYPNDFPELDKEIGGKGTGERNSVAQYIAQVLSTRIKNNVNYPIEGKFLHRAYLHKLTYKTNDRCIESSLGQSYDLSLFRLKE
;
A
#
# COMPACT_ATOMS: atom_id res chain seq x y z
N MET A 1 7.48 4.33 -2.79
CA MET A 1 6.83 3.01 -2.73
C MET A 1 5.32 3.17 -2.63
N THR A 2 4.56 2.29 -3.28
CA THR A 2 3.10 2.18 -3.08
C THR A 2 2.80 1.51 -1.73
N PRO A 3 1.59 1.65 -1.15
CA PRO A 3 1.23 0.93 0.06
C PRO A 3 1.39 -0.59 -0.06
N TYR A 4 1.13 -1.17 -1.23
CA TYR A 4 1.38 -2.59 -1.50
C TYR A 4 2.86 -2.94 -1.42
N GLN A 5 3.75 -2.14 -2.03
CA GLN A 5 5.19 -2.38 -1.92
C GLN A 5 5.67 -2.31 -0.46
N ILE A 6 5.14 -1.37 0.33
CA ILE A 6 5.48 -1.25 1.75
C ILE A 6 4.96 -2.47 2.53
N ALA A 7 3.73 -2.91 2.29
CA ALA A 7 3.16 -4.09 2.95
C ALA A 7 3.93 -5.38 2.61
N ILE A 8 4.30 -5.57 1.34
CA ILE A 8 5.14 -6.69 0.88
C ILE A 8 6.50 -6.66 1.57
N GLU A 9 7.12 -5.49 1.64
CA GLU A 9 8.43 -5.34 2.27
C GLU A 9 8.35 -5.55 3.79
N PHE A 10 7.24 -5.16 4.43
CA PHE A 10 6.98 -5.43 5.84
C PHE A 10 6.84 -6.93 6.12
N GLU A 11 6.04 -7.66 5.32
CA GLU A 11 5.95 -9.13 5.41
C GLU A 11 7.32 -9.80 5.22
N ARG A 12 8.11 -9.32 4.26
CA ARG A 12 9.44 -9.85 3.95
C ARG A 12 10.44 -9.65 5.09
N GLN A 13 10.43 -8.48 5.73
CA GLN A 13 11.37 -8.15 6.81
C GLN A 13 10.95 -8.71 8.18
N TYR A 14 9.64 -8.85 8.41
CA TYR A 14 9.07 -9.26 9.70
C TYR A 14 8.11 -10.44 9.54
N PRO A 15 8.59 -11.60 9.05
CA PRO A 15 7.72 -12.74 8.72
C PRO A 15 7.04 -13.38 9.94
N ASN A 16 7.61 -13.20 11.14
CA ASN A 16 7.02 -13.70 12.38
C ASN A 16 5.98 -12.74 12.98
N ASP A 17 6.10 -11.43 12.72
CA ASP A 17 5.20 -10.41 13.28
C ASP A 17 4.04 -10.10 12.34
N PHE A 18 4.24 -10.24 11.03
CA PHE A 18 3.20 -9.98 10.03
C PHE A 18 1.90 -10.77 10.26
N PRO A 19 1.95 -12.08 10.61
CA PRO A 19 0.75 -12.85 10.91
C PRO A 19 -0.07 -12.31 12.10
N GLU A 20 0.55 -11.64 13.07
CA GLU A 20 -0.11 -11.05 14.23
C GLU A 20 -1.06 -9.89 13.88
N LEU A 21 -0.94 -9.35 12.66
CA LEU A 21 -1.87 -8.33 12.16
C LEU A 21 -3.27 -8.90 11.87
N ASP A 22 -3.42 -10.22 11.74
CA ASP A 22 -4.66 -10.90 11.33
C ASP A 22 -5.27 -10.28 10.05
N LYS A 23 -4.40 -9.88 9.13
CA LYS A 23 -4.75 -9.19 7.88
C LYS A 23 -3.82 -9.60 6.74
N GLU A 24 -4.40 -9.71 5.55
CA GLU A 24 -3.62 -9.90 4.33
C GLU A 24 -3.07 -8.56 3.81
N ILE A 25 -2.05 -8.64 2.95
CA ILE A 25 -1.57 -7.50 2.15
C ILE A 25 -2.72 -6.83 1.38
N GLY A 26 -3.72 -7.63 0.97
CA GLY A 26 -4.86 -7.22 0.17
C GLY A 26 -4.62 -7.44 -1.32
N GLY A 27 -5.43 -6.79 -2.14
CA GLY A 27 -5.39 -6.94 -3.59
C GLY A 27 -6.72 -7.47 -4.14
N LYS A 28 -6.82 -7.44 -5.46
CA LYS A 28 -8.04 -7.80 -6.17
C LYS A 28 -8.39 -9.27 -5.89
N GLY A 29 -9.67 -9.53 -5.59
CA GLY A 29 -10.17 -10.88 -5.34
C GLY A 29 -10.07 -11.36 -3.89
N THR A 30 -9.40 -10.61 -3.00
CA THR A 30 -9.32 -10.97 -1.56
C THR A 30 -10.64 -10.72 -0.81
N GLY A 31 -11.49 -9.82 -1.31
CA GLY A 31 -12.71 -9.40 -0.60
C GLY A 31 -12.45 -8.55 0.65
N GLU A 32 -11.19 -8.40 1.05
CA GLU A 32 -10.78 -7.71 2.27
C GLU A 32 -10.87 -6.19 2.06
N ARG A 33 -11.75 -5.54 2.84
CA ARG A 33 -11.93 -4.08 2.80
C ARG A 33 -10.94 -3.33 3.70
N ASN A 34 -10.24 -4.03 4.59
CA ASN A 34 -9.31 -3.47 5.59
C ASN A 34 -7.93 -4.14 5.52
N SER A 35 -7.37 -4.26 4.33
CA SER A 35 -6.05 -4.86 4.11
C SER A 35 -4.90 -4.05 4.70
N VAL A 36 -3.74 -4.68 4.90
CA VAL A 36 -2.52 -4.01 5.39
C VAL A 36 -2.10 -2.86 4.47
N ALA A 37 -2.20 -3.03 3.15
CA ALA A 37 -1.91 -1.96 2.20
C ALA A 37 -2.84 -0.75 2.38
N GLN A 38 -4.14 -0.96 2.61
CA GLN A 38 -5.10 0.13 2.86
C GLN A 38 -4.82 0.82 4.20
N TYR A 39 -4.52 0.05 5.25
CA TYR A 39 -4.14 0.59 6.55
C TYR A 39 -2.92 1.51 6.44
N ILE A 40 -1.86 1.05 5.78
CA ILE A 40 -0.64 1.86 5.54
C ILE A 40 -0.98 3.16 4.79
N ALA A 41 -1.79 3.06 3.73
CA ALA A 41 -2.19 4.23 2.95
C ALA A 41 -2.92 5.27 3.81
N GLN A 42 -3.87 4.82 4.64
CA GLN A 42 -4.66 5.68 5.52
C GLN A 42 -3.78 6.33 6.60
N VAL A 43 -2.95 5.54 7.29
CA VAL A 43 -2.10 6.03 8.38
C VAL A 43 -1.08 7.05 7.88
N LEU A 44 -0.36 6.73 6.80
CA LEU A 44 0.64 7.65 6.25
C LEU A 44 -0.01 8.94 5.74
N SER A 45 -1.11 8.85 5.00
CA SER A 45 -1.82 10.04 4.51
C SER A 45 -2.31 10.92 5.66
N THR A 46 -2.83 10.32 6.73
CA THR A 46 -3.28 11.05 7.92
C THR A 46 -2.12 11.74 8.64
N ARG A 47 -0.99 11.04 8.84
CA ARG A 47 0.18 11.62 9.50
C ARG A 47 0.80 12.76 8.68
N ILE A 48 0.89 12.60 7.36
CA ILE A 48 1.39 13.63 6.44
C ILE A 48 0.48 14.86 6.48
N LYS A 49 -0.84 14.67 6.45
CA LYS A 49 -1.81 15.77 6.51
C LYS A 49 -1.74 16.54 7.83
N ASN A 50 -1.54 15.83 8.95
CA ASN A 50 -1.56 16.44 10.29
C ASN A 50 -0.20 17.02 10.72
N ASN A 51 0.87 16.79 9.96
CA ASN A 51 2.20 17.31 10.27
C ASN A 51 2.93 17.74 8.99
N VAL A 52 3.02 19.05 8.76
CA VAL A 52 3.71 19.64 7.61
C VAL A 52 5.20 19.23 7.53
N ASN A 53 5.82 19.00 8.69
CA ASN A 53 7.22 18.59 8.82
C ASN A 53 7.39 17.06 8.88
N TYR A 54 6.35 16.28 8.57
CA TYR A 54 6.47 14.82 8.51
C TYR A 54 7.54 14.44 7.46
N PRO A 55 8.45 13.49 7.76
CA PRO A 55 9.63 13.20 6.92
C PRO A 55 9.30 12.45 5.64
N ILE A 56 8.05 12.00 5.48
CA ILE A 56 7.55 11.33 4.28
C ILE A 56 6.61 12.29 3.56
N GLU A 57 6.65 12.29 2.22
CA GLU A 57 5.61 12.91 1.39
C GLU A 57 4.78 11.86 0.66
N GLY A 58 3.54 12.25 0.31
CA GLY A 58 2.60 11.45 -0.44
C GLY A 58 2.32 12.06 -1.81
N LYS A 59 2.32 11.23 -2.84
CA LYS A 59 1.90 11.54 -4.22
C LYS A 59 0.92 10.46 -4.71
N PHE A 60 0.41 10.59 -5.92
CA PHE A 60 -0.52 9.64 -6.50
C PHE A 60 -0.11 9.23 -7.91
N LEU A 61 -0.30 7.95 -8.24
CA LEU A 61 -0.37 7.49 -9.61
C LEU A 61 -1.80 7.64 -10.09
N HIS A 62 -2.00 8.49 -11.09
CA HIS A 62 -3.32 8.80 -11.62
C HIS A 62 -3.92 7.61 -12.36
N ARG A 63 -5.10 7.15 -11.93
CA ARG A 63 -5.69 5.89 -12.41
C ARG A 63 -6.03 5.89 -13.90
N ALA A 64 -6.30 7.06 -14.50
CA ALA A 64 -6.66 7.14 -15.92
C ALA A 64 -5.55 6.65 -16.86
N TYR A 65 -4.30 6.59 -16.38
CA TYR A 65 -3.14 6.09 -17.13
C TYR A 65 -2.67 4.71 -16.64
N LEU A 66 -3.47 4.02 -15.82
CA LEU A 66 -3.14 2.72 -15.26
C LEU A 66 -4.19 1.69 -15.69
N HIS A 67 -3.78 0.75 -16.53
CA HIS A 67 -4.63 -0.40 -16.88
C HIS A 67 -4.56 -1.51 -15.82
N LYS A 68 -3.34 -1.83 -15.37
CA LYS A 68 -3.09 -2.91 -14.41
C LYS A 68 -1.82 -2.61 -13.63
N LEU A 69 -1.81 -2.94 -12.34
CA LEU A 69 -0.62 -2.92 -11.52
C LEU A 69 -0.54 -4.22 -10.72
N THR A 70 0.58 -4.92 -10.87
CA THR A 70 0.81 -6.22 -10.24
C THR A 70 2.16 -6.23 -9.58
N TYR A 71 2.22 -6.74 -8.36
CA TYR A 71 3.43 -6.90 -7.57
C TYR A 71 3.78 -8.37 -7.51
N LYS A 72 4.99 -8.71 -7.93
CA LYS A 72 5.52 -10.06 -7.83
C LYS A 72 6.28 -10.19 -6.51
N THR A 73 5.89 -11.18 -5.72
CA THR A 73 6.63 -11.65 -4.54
C THR A 73 7.19 -13.04 -4.84
N ASN A 74 7.96 -13.64 -3.93
CA ASN A 74 8.58 -14.96 -4.17
C ASN A 74 7.55 -16.03 -4.56
N ASP A 75 6.39 -16.04 -3.88
CA ASP A 75 5.43 -17.15 -3.99
C ASP A 75 4.07 -16.74 -4.56
N ARG A 76 3.82 -15.43 -4.76
CA ARG A 76 2.53 -14.92 -5.25
C ARG A 76 2.63 -13.64 -6.05
N CYS A 77 1.63 -13.45 -6.93
CA CYS A 77 1.38 -12.20 -7.63
C CYS A 77 0.17 -11.50 -7.00
N ILE A 78 0.35 -10.25 -6.59
CA ILE A 78 -0.69 -9.43 -5.99
C ILE A 78 -1.11 -8.38 -7.02
N GLU A 79 -2.32 -8.48 -7.55
CA GLU A 79 -2.90 -7.42 -8.37
C GLU A 79 -3.52 -6.36 -7.46
N SER A 80 -3.14 -5.09 -7.62
CA SER A 80 -3.74 -4.03 -6.81
C SER A 80 -5.24 -3.96 -7.06
N SER A 81 -6.03 -3.72 -6.02
CA SER A 81 -7.45 -3.41 -6.12
C SER A 81 -7.70 -2.00 -6.69
N LEU A 82 -7.01 -1.60 -7.76
CA LEU A 82 -7.28 -0.37 -8.52
C LEU A 82 -8.75 -0.40 -8.96
N GLY A 83 -9.64 0.09 -8.11
CA GLY A 83 -11.03 0.35 -8.44
C GLY A 83 -11.06 1.57 -9.34
N GLN A 84 -12.03 1.64 -10.25
CA GLN A 84 -12.21 2.77 -11.17
C GLN A 84 -12.37 4.15 -10.48
N SER A 85 -12.42 4.18 -9.15
CA SER A 85 -12.80 5.32 -8.33
C SER A 85 -11.63 6.11 -7.72
N TYR A 86 -10.43 5.52 -7.55
CA TYR A 86 -9.35 6.17 -6.77
C TYR A 86 -7.95 6.02 -7.39
N ASP A 87 -7.15 7.07 -7.24
CA ASP A 87 -5.73 7.06 -7.61
C ASP A 87 -4.91 6.32 -6.55
N LEU A 88 -3.81 5.71 -6.97
CA LEU A 88 -2.97 4.92 -6.06
C LEU A 88 -1.94 5.80 -5.37
N SER A 89 -1.90 5.80 -4.04
CA SER A 89 -0.88 6.53 -3.29
C SER A 89 0.54 6.00 -3.53
N LEU A 90 1.50 6.93 -3.51
CA LEU A 90 2.93 6.71 -3.48
C LEU A 90 3.52 7.50 -2.33
N PHE A 91 4.47 6.91 -1.61
CA PHE A 91 5.17 7.54 -0.50
C PHE A 91 6.69 7.52 -0.74
N ARG A 92 7.37 8.60 -0.36
CA ARG A 92 8.84 8.65 -0.32
C ARG A 92 9.32 9.51 0.85
N LEU A 93 10.57 9.30 1.27
CA LEU A 93 11.26 10.24 2.16
C LEU A 93 11.46 11.58 1.44
N LYS A 94 11.29 12.67 2.19
CA LYS A 94 11.69 14.01 1.76
C LYS A 94 13.22 14.09 1.79
N GLU A 95 13.77 14.90 0.89
CA GLU A 95 15.19 15.28 0.91
C GLU A 95 15.42 16.37 1.97
#